data_AF-A0A955TP42-F1
#
_entry.id   AF-A0A955TP42-F1
#
_cell.length_a   1.000
_cell.length_b   1.000
_cell.length_c   1.000
_cell.angle_alpha   90.00
_cell.angle_beta   90.00
_cell.angle_gamma   90.00
#
_symmetry.space_group_name_H-M   'P 1'
#
loop_
_entity.id
_entity.type
_entity.pdbx_description
1 polymer ?
#
loop_
_entity_poly.entity_id
_entity_poly.type
_entity_poly.pdbx_seq_one_letter_code
_entity_poly.pdbx_strand_id
1 'polypeptide(L)'
;MPVDYQKLGEALLSAGLTGKAVNDYSRTEVDALVRACIEALIPDKGAKFSLPYISDAGDLVIPFDADPRFHYWKPCGQSIFETLRELGASKEVWSKYVNDPNEPF
;
A
#
# COMPACT_ATOMS: atom_id res chain seq x y z
N MET A 1 -1.92 4.50 9.07
CA MET A 1 -2.87 3.45 8.62
C MET A 1 -3.99 3.41 9.64
N PRO A 2 -5.26 3.59 9.23
CA PRO A 2 -6.38 3.43 10.16
C PRO A 2 -6.48 1.98 10.61
N VAL A 3 -6.84 1.76 11.88
CA VAL A 3 -7.09 0.42 12.44
C VAL A 3 -8.48 -0.04 12.00
N ASP A 4 -8.59 -1.25 11.45
CA ASP A 4 -9.87 -1.91 11.27
C ASP A 4 -10.33 -2.56 12.59
N TYR A 5 -11.15 -1.83 13.36
CA TYR A 5 -11.62 -2.28 14.67
C TYR A 5 -12.54 -3.50 14.61
N GLN A 6 -13.29 -3.67 13.52
CA GLN A 6 -14.18 -4.81 13.37
C GLN A 6 -13.37 -6.09 13.14
N LYS A 7 -12.44 -6.03 12.17
CA LYS A 7 -11.51 -7.13 11.86
C LYS A 7 -10.68 -7.52 13.08
N LEU A 8 -10.21 -6.53 13.85
CA LEU A 8 -9.50 -6.79 15.10
C LEU A 8 -10.38 -7.56 16.10
N GLY A 9 -11.61 -7.09 16.33
CA GLY A 9 -12.53 -7.73 17.27
C GLY A 9 -12.86 -9.18 16.89
N GLU A 10 -13.12 -9.43 15.61
CA GLU A 10 -13.39 -10.77 15.07
C GLU A 10 -12.20 -11.71 15.20
N ALA A 11 -10.97 -11.22 14.94
CA ALA A 11 -9.75 -11.99 15.09
C ALA A 11 -9.46 -12.35 16.55
N LEU A 12 -9.63 -11.40 17.48
CA LEU A 12 -9.47 -11.64 18.93
C LEU A 12 -10.49 -12.65 19.46
N LEU A 13 -11.75 -12.53 19.02
CA LEU A 13 -12.80 -13.47 19.39
C LEU A 13 -12.51 -14.88 18.87
N SER A 14 -12.12 -15.00 17.60
CA SER A 14 -11.82 -16.28 16.96
C SER A 14 -10.60 -16.96 17.57
N ALA A 15 -9.63 -16.18 18.06
CA ALA A 15 -8.47 -16.69 18.79
C ALA A 15 -8.76 -17.02 20.26
N GLY A 16 -10.00 -16.82 20.75
CA GLY A 16 -10.38 -17.06 22.14
C GLY A 16 -9.75 -16.07 23.13
N LEU A 17 -9.27 -14.91 22.65
CA LEU A 17 -8.54 -13.91 23.44
C LEU A 17 -9.47 -12.91 24.13
N THR A 18 -10.71 -13.29 24.42
CA THR A 18 -11.68 -12.42 25.11
C THR A 18 -11.96 -12.96 26.51
N GLY A 19 -11.90 -12.09 27.53
CA GLY A 19 -12.24 -12.45 28.92
C GLY A 19 -11.08 -12.90 29.81
N LYS A 20 -9.84 -12.83 29.35
CA LYS A 20 -8.63 -13.09 30.14
C LYS A 20 -7.74 -11.84 30.15
N ALA A 21 -7.03 -11.60 31.25
CA ALA A 21 -6.08 -10.47 31.29
C ALA A 21 -4.88 -10.77 30.39
N VAL A 22 -4.36 -9.77 29.68
CA VAL A 22 -3.25 -9.93 28.74
C VAL A 22 -2.00 -10.52 29.42
N ASN A 23 -1.77 -10.20 30.70
CA ASN A 23 -0.64 -10.73 31.47
C ASN A 23 -0.71 -12.24 31.72
N ASP A 24 -1.89 -12.83 31.59
CA ASP A 24 -2.08 -14.26 31.80
C ASP A 24 -1.92 -15.05 30.50
N TYR A 25 -1.72 -14.39 29.36
CA TYR A 25 -1.64 -15.03 28.06
C TYR A 25 -0.40 -15.94 27.98
N SER A 26 -0.62 -17.16 27.52
CA SER A 26 0.43 -18.06 27.08
C SER A 26 1.16 -17.47 25.87
N ARG A 27 2.34 -18.02 25.55
CA ARG A 27 3.14 -17.56 24.39
C ARG A 27 2.33 -17.58 23.09
N THR A 28 1.58 -18.65 22.84
CA THR A 28 0.77 -18.80 21.63
C THR A 28 -0.40 -17.82 21.57
N GLU A 29 -0.98 -17.47 22.72
CA GLU A 29 -2.02 -16.44 22.82
C GLU A 29 -1.45 -15.04 22.55
N VAL A 30 -0.22 -14.76 23.00
CA VAL A 30 0.50 -13.53 22.66
C VAL A 30 0.82 -13.47 21.16
N ASP A 31 1.28 -14.58 20.55
CA ASP A 31 1.54 -14.62 19.11
C ASP A 31 0.26 -14.38 18.29
N ALA A 32 -0.87 -14.93 18.72
CA ALA A 32 -2.17 -14.70 18.11
C ALA A 32 -2.65 -13.25 18.27
N LEU A 33 -2.46 -12.65 19.45
CA LEU A 33 -2.74 -11.23 19.69
C LEU A 33 -1.95 -10.33 18.74
N VAL A 34 -0.64 -10.57 18.62
CA VAL A 34 0.24 -9.79 17.74
C VAL A 34 -0.20 -9.92 16.29
N ARG A 35 -0.52 -11.14 15.83
CA ARG A 35 -1.06 -11.36 14.47
C ARG A 35 -2.34 -10.59 14.23
N ALA A 36 -3.33 -10.68 15.14
CA ALA A 36 -4.59 -9.98 15.01
C ALA A 36 -4.40 -8.45 14.91
N CYS A 37 -3.51 -7.88 15.73
CA CYS A 37 -3.17 -6.45 15.67
C CYS A 37 -2.53 -6.07 14.33
N ILE A 38 -1.60 -6.88 13.82
CA ILE A 38 -0.94 -6.62 12.52
C ILE A 38 -1.97 -6.72 11.38
N GLU A 39 -2.81 -7.75 11.37
CA GLU A 39 -3.82 -7.96 10.32
C GLU A 39 -4.89 -6.87 10.31
N ALA A 40 -5.23 -6.30 11.47
CA ALA A 40 -6.15 -5.16 11.58
C ALA A 40 -5.53 -3.82 11.12
N LEU A 41 -4.20 -3.75 11.05
CA LEU A 41 -3.45 -2.59 10.54
C LEU A 41 -3.17 -2.69 9.04
N ILE A 42 -3.11 -3.92 8.51
CA ILE A 42 -2.84 -4.19 7.10
C ILE A 42 -4.18 -4.20 6.34
N PRO A 43 -4.33 -3.36 5.31
CA PRO A 43 -5.51 -3.40 4.44
C PRO A 43 -5.69 -4.80 3.84
N ASP A 44 -6.94 -5.21 3.60
CA ASP A 44 -7.19 -6.49 2.94
C ASP A 44 -6.45 -6.59 1.61
N LYS A 45 -6.05 -7.82 1.26
CA LYS A 45 -5.41 -8.11 -0.02
C LYS A 45 -6.39 -7.71 -1.14
N GLY A 46 -6.11 -6.60 -1.82
CA GLY A 46 -7.03 -6.01 -2.80
C GLY A 46 -7.80 -4.78 -2.32
N ALA A 47 -7.42 -4.18 -1.19
CA ALA A 47 -7.74 -2.79 -0.90
C ALA A 47 -7.47 -1.97 -2.16
N LYS A 48 -8.50 -1.30 -2.67
CA LYS A 48 -8.43 -0.54 -3.92
C LYS A 48 -7.52 0.67 -3.69
N PHE A 49 -6.22 0.45 -3.82
CA PHE A 49 -5.30 1.55 -4.06
C PHE A 49 -5.73 2.20 -5.37
N SER A 50 -5.90 3.51 -5.36
CA SER A 50 -6.13 4.23 -6.61
C SER A 50 -4.91 4.03 -7.51
N LEU A 51 -5.15 3.61 -8.76
CA LEU A 51 -4.07 3.41 -9.70
C LEU A 51 -3.53 4.78 -10.17
N PRO A 52 -2.21 4.91 -10.38
CA PRO A 52 -1.68 6.03 -11.14
C PRO A 52 -2.33 6.11 -12.51
N TYR A 53 -2.42 7.32 -13.06
CA TYR A 53 -3.00 7.55 -14.39
C TYR A 53 -2.37 8.77 -15.06
N ILE A 54 -2.57 8.87 -16.37
CA ILE A 54 -2.21 10.06 -17.14
C ILE A 54 -3.47 10.93 -17.28
N SER A 55 -3.41 12.19 -16.87
CA SER A 55 -4.52 13.13 -17.01
C SER A 55 -4.75 13.51 -18.48
N ASP A 56 -5.90 14.11 -18.77
CA ASP A 56 -6.20 14.62 -20.12
C ASP A 56 -5.19 15.69 -20.60
N ALA A 57 -4.50 16.35 -19.68
CA ALA A 57 -3.42 17.31 -19.97
C ALA A 57 -2.05 16.63 -20.23
N GLY A 58 -2.01 15.29 -20.15
CA GLY A 58 -0.79 14.50 -20.31
C GLY A 58 0.14 14.57 -19.11
N ASP A 59 -0.40 14.72 -17.89
CA ASP A 59 0.40 14.74 -16.66
C ASP A 59 0.23 13.43 -15.90
N LEU A 60 1.33 12.87 -15.39
CA LEU A 60 1.32 11.74 -14.48
C LEU A 60 0.72 12.16 -13.13
N VAL A 61 -0.38 11.52 -12.76
CA VAL A 61 -1.01 11.67 -11.44
C VAL A 61 -0.83 10.38 -10.65
N ILE A 62 -0.20 10.50 -9.47
CA ILE A 62 -0.05 9.41 -8.50
C ILE A 62 -0.91 9.77 -7.28
N PRO A 63 -2.07 9.13 -7.08
CA PRO A 63 -2.91 9.35 -5.92
C PRO A 63 -2.17 9.08 -4.60
N PHE A 64 -2.55 9.79 -3.54
CA PHE A 64 -1.90 9.62 -2.23
C PHE A 64 -2.17 8.24 -1.61
N ASP A 65 -3.34 7.68 -1.92
CA ASP A 65 -3.78 6.32 -1.60
C ASP A 65 -3.38 5.29 -2.66
N ALA A 66 -2.51 5.65 -3.62
CA ALA A 66 -1.89 4.65 -4.49
C ALA A 66 -0.97 3.73 -3.67
N ASP A 67 -0.71 2.54 -4.22
CA ASP A 67 0.25 1.60 -3.63
C ASP A 67 1.59 2.33 -3.43
N PRO A 68 2.22 2.25 -2.24
CA PRO A 68 3.49 2.91 -1.95
C PRO A 68 4.60 2.62 -2.97
N ARG A 69 4.51 1.50 -3.71
CA ARG A 69 5.43 1.20 -4.82
C ARG A 69 5.45 2.30 -5.88
N PHE A 70 4.34 3.03 -6.10
CA PHE A 70 4.29 4.10 -7.10
C PHE A 70 4.80 5.45 -6.57
N HIS A 71 5.04 5.59 -5.27
CA HIS A 71 5.48 6.85 -4.68
C HIS A 71 6.99 7.02 -4.88
N TYR A 72 7.41 7.55 -6.03
CA TYR A 72 8.84 7.72 -6.37
C TYR A 72 9.64 8.53 -5.33
N TRP A 73 8.97 9.31 -4.48
CA TRP A 73 9.56 10.08 -3.38
C TRP A 73 9.76 9.27 -2.09
N LYS A 74 9.41 7.98 -2.07
CA LYS A 74 9.60 7.08 -0.93
C LYS A 74 10.82 6.18 -1.15
N PRO A 75 11.51 5.73 -0.08
CA PRO A 75 12.69 4.87 -0.19
C PRO A 75 12.45 3.54 -0.92
N CYS A 76 11.23 3.02 -0.90
CA CYS A 76 10.82 1.78 -1.58
C CYS A 76 9.96 2.03 -2.84
N GLY A 77 9.87 3.28 -3.30
CA GLY A 77 9.15 3.65 -4.51
C GLY A 77 9.90 3.26 -5.77
N GLN A 78 9.16 2.90 -6.80
CA GLN A 78 9.66 2.74 -8.16
C GLN A 78 9.88 4.10 -8.82
N SER A 79 10.68 4.14 -9.88
CA SER A 79 10.93 5.38 -10.60
C SER A 79 9.67 5.87 -11.34
N ILE A 80 9.66 7.16 -11.68
CA ILE A 80 8.62 7.73 -12.56
C ILE A 80 8.58 6.98 -13.90
N PHE A 81 9.74 6.63 -14.46
CA PHE A 81 9.85 5.93 -15.73
C PHE A 81 9.23 4.53 -15.72
N GLU A 82 9.46 3.77 -14.66
CA GLU A 82 8.81 2.46 -14.47
C GLU A 82 7.28 2.62 -14.44
N THR A 83 6.80 3.66 -13.76
CA THR A 83 5.36 3.98 -13.69
C THR A 83 4.81 4.38 -15.07
N LEU A 84 5.50 5.25 -15.81
CA LEU A 84 5.09 5.65 -17.17
C LEU A 84 5.06 4.46 -18.14
N ARG A 85 5.99 3.52 -18.00
CA ARG A 85 6.03 2.29 -18.79
C ARG A 85 4.87 1.36 -18.47
N GLU A 86 4.56 1.16 -17.19
CA GLU A 86 3.39 0.39 -16.75
C GLU A 86 2.07 1.00 -17.25
N LEU A 87 1.99 2.33 -17.34
CA LEU A 87 0.82 3.05 -17.84
C LEU A 87 0.74 3.12 -19.38
N GLY A 88 1.78 2.70 -20.09
CA GLY A 88 1.85 2.82 -21.55
C GLY A 88 1.81 4.28 -22.04
N ALA A 89 2.45 5.19 -21.31
CA ALA A 89 2.42 6.62 -21.61
C ALA A 89 2.99 6.95 -23.01
N SER A 90 2.44 7.96 -23.67
CA SER A 90 2.88 8.39 -25.00
C SER A 90 4.22 9.12 -24.95
N LYS A 91 4.94 9.18 -26.08
CA LYS A 91 6.24 9.88 -26.18
C LYS A 91 6.17 11.35 -25.72
N GLU A 92 5.04 12.02 -25.96
CA GLU A 92 4.79 13.40 -25.54
C GLU A 92 4.70 13.55 -24.02
N VAL A 93 4.16 12.54 -23.33
CA VAL A 93 4.14 12.51 -21.86
C VAL A 93 5.54 12.23 -21.34
N TRP A 94 6.23 11.25 -21.90
CA TRP A 94 7.60 10.90 -21.52
C TRP A 94 8.56 12.09 -21.61
N SER A 95 8.45 12.91 -22.67
CA SER A 95 9.34 14.07 -22.85
C SER A 95 9.20 15.16 -21.78
N LYS A 96 8.11 15.16 -20.99
CA LYS A 96 7.96 16.06 -19.83
C LYS A 96 8.77 15.63 -18.61
N TYR A 97 9.06 14.33 -18.49
CA TYR A 97 9.71 13.75 -17.31
C TYR A 97 11.17 13.35 -17.55
N VAL A 98 11.58 13.30 -18.82
CA VAL A 98 12.94 12.99 -19.24
C VAL A 98 13.70 14.30 -19.46
N ASN A 99 14.70 14.57 -18.61
CA ASN A 99 15.63 15.70 -18.82
C ASN A 99 16.75 15.35 -19.83
N ASP A 100 16.99 14.07 -20.09
CA ASP A 100 18.02 13.58 -21.02
C ASP A 100 17.38 12.72 -22.13
N PRO A 101 17.34 13.18 -23.40
CA PRO A 101 16.71 12.47 -24.52
C PRO A 101 17.28 11.06 -24.83
N ASN A 102 18.29 10.58 -24.10
CA ASN A 102 18.85 9.24 -24.23
C ASN A 102 18.39 8.21 -23.19
N GLU A 103 17.50 8.55 -22.25
CA GLU A 103 16.89 7.52 -21.40
C GLU A 103 15.95 6.64 -22.24
N PRO A 104 16.14 5.31 -22.27
CA PRO A 104 15.43 4.43 -23.18
C PRO A 104 13.93 4.37 -22.86
N PHE A 105 13.11 4.54 -23.90
CA PHE A 105 11.67 4.27 -23.93
C PHE A 105 11.34 2.79 -23.64
#